data_AF-A0A7K1BNM9-F1
#
_entry.id   AF-A0A7K1BNM9-F1
#
_cell.length_a   1.000
_cell.length_b   1.000
_cell.length_c   1.000
_cell.angle_alpha   90.00
_cell.angle_beta   90.00
_cell.angle_gamma   90.00
#
_symmetry.space_group_name_H-M   'P 1'
#
loop_
_entity.id
_entity.type
_entity.pdbx_description
1 polymer ?
#
loop_
_entity_poly.entity_id
_entity_poly.type
_entity_poly.pdbx_seq_one_letter_code
_entity_poly.pdbx_strand_id
1 'polypeptide(L)'
;MASSGAYVRQSLIEATPVVLSGLRLPGGEIEQRAWSAVDGTTGLPVLVVDFHNATKIPVAVAIALSGSSNASAVIDVVDGVVVVNGDGVALFSRQPSRYGIAVGERSAQE
;
A
#
# COMPACT_ATOMS: atom_id res chain seq x y z
N MET A 1 29.97 -9.87 -10.87
CA MET A 1 28.63 -10.11 -11.44
C MET A 1 27.60 -9.71 -10.38
N ALA A 2 27.13 -8.47 -10.37
CA ALA A 2 26.07 -8.06 -9.45
C ALA A 2 24.74 -8.63 -9.96
N SER A 3 23.99 -9.29 -9.08
CA SER A 3 22.66 -9.82 -9.36
C SER A 3 21.80 -8.76 -10.06
N SER A 4 21.26 -9.09 -11.25
CA SER A 4 20.29 -8.25 -11.97
C SER A 4 18.88 -8.32 -11.36
N GLY A 5 18.75 -8.82 -10.13
CA GLY A 5 17.48 -8.99 -9.44
C GLY A 5 16.92 -7.68 -8.91
N ALA A 6 15.61 -7.66 -8.69
CA ALA A 6 14.97 -6.60 -7.92
C ALA A 6 15.64 -6.53 -6.53
N TYR A 7 16.03 -5.32 -6.12
CA TYR A 7 16.58 -5.08 -4.80
C TYR A 7 15.72 -4.05 -4.07
N VAL A 8 15.61 -4.23 -2.75
CA VAL A 8 14.93 -3.31 -1.85
C VAL A 8 15.97 -2.62 -0.99
N ARG A 9 15.88 -1.30 -0.87
CA ARG A 9 16.59 -0.52 0.16
C ARG A 9 15.59 0.14 1.09
N GLN A 10 15.97 0.32 2.35
CA GLN A 10 15.17 1.06 3.32
C GLN A 10 16.05 2.02 4.13
N SER A 11 15.53 3.21 4.40
CA SER A 11 16.19 4.24 5.22
C SER A 11 15.16 5.16 5.86
N LEU A 12 15.59 5.98 6.82
CA LEU A 12 14.81 7.15 7.27
C LEU A 12 15.13 8.36 6.39
N ILE A 13 14.15 9.25 6.18
CA ILE A 13 14.36 10.53 5.48
C ILE A 13 14.89 11.55 6.48
N GLU A 14 16.14 12.02 6.34
CA GLU A 14 16.69 13.15 7.12
C GLU A 14 16.40 13.10 8.64
N ALA A 15 16.46 11.91 9.24
CA ALA A 15 16.10 11.63 10.64
C ALA A 15 14.63 11.89 11.04
N THR A 16 13.75 12.20 10.10
CA THR A 16 12.30 12.23 10.31
C THR A 16 11.76 10.81 10.54
N PRO A 17 10.62 10.66 11.25
CA PRO A 17 9.96 9.36 11.45
C PRO A 17 9.22 8.90 10.19
N VAL A 18 9.87 8.99 9.03
CA VAL A 18 9.37 8.59 7.72
C VAL A 18 10.31 7.53 7.17
N VAL A 19 9.77 6.33 6.95
CA VAL A 19 10.48 5.22 6.31
C VAL A 19 10.38 5.39 4.80
N LEU A 20 11.53 5.47 4.13
CA LEU A 20 11.66 5.41 2.68
C LEU A 20 12.09 4.00 2.27
N SER A 21 11.25 3.32 1.50
CA SER A 21 11.58 2.08 0.83
C SER A 21 11.77 2.35 -0.67
N GLY A 22 12.88 1.88 -1.23
CA GLY A 22 13.17 1.98 -2.66
C GLY A 22 13.24 0.59 -3.29
N LEU A 23 12.39 0.32 -4.28
CA LEU A 23 12.37 -0.93 -5.04
C LEU A 23 12.89 -0.68 -6.46
N ARG A 24 14.08 -1.20 -6.76
CA ARG A 24 14.62 -1.13 -8.12
C ARG A 24 13.97 -2.17 -9.02
N LEU A 25 13.49 -1.72 -10.17
CA LEU A 25 12.96 -2.54 -11.25
C LEU A 25 13.72 -2.25 -12.56
N PRO A 26 13.57 -3.10 -13.59
CA PRO A 26 14.02 -2.73 -14.93
C PRO A 26 13.42 -1.38 -15.36
N GLY A 27 14.27 -0.44 -15.77
CA GLY A 27 13.84 0.85 -16.28
C GLY A 27 13.51 1.93 -15.24
N GLY A 28 13.72 1.69 -13.94
CA GLY A 28 13.63 2.75 -12.94
C GLY A 28 13.48 2.24 -11.51
N GLU A 29 12.82 3.05 -10.70
CA GLU A 29 12.60 2.74 -9.29
C GLU A 29 11.17 3.12 -8.87
N ILE A 30 10.62 2.36 -7.93
CA ILE A 30 9.43 2.75 -7.17
C ILE A 30 9.89 3.16 -5.77
N GLU A 31 9.53 4.36 -5.37
CA GLU A 31 9.72 4.84 -4.00
C GLU A 31 8.42 4.73 -3.22
N GLN A 32 8.50 4.20 -2.01
CA GLN A 32 7.40 4.13 -1.05
C GLN A 32 7.82 4.89 0.21
N ARG A 33 7.01 5.85 0.65
CA ARG A 33 7.20 6.57 1.91
C ARG A 33 6.11 6.16 2.88
N ALA A 34 6.46 5.84 4.12
CA ALA A 34 5.49 5.47 5.16
C ALA A 34 5.74 6.26 6.42
N TRP A 35 4.67 6.80 7.00
CA TRP A 35 4.70 7.50 8.28
C TRP A 35 3.34 7.37 8.97
N SER A 36 3.33 7.62 10.28
CA SER A 36 2.10 7.74 11.04
C SER A 36 1.66 9.20 11.09
N ALA A 37 0.37 9.45 10.92
CA ALA A 37 -0.28 10.73 11.14
C ALA A 37 -1.47 10.56 12.10
N VAL A 38 -2.01 11.67 12.60
CA VAL A 38 -3.25 11.66 13.38
C VAL A 38 -4.37 12.12 12.46
N ASP A 39 -5.43 11.32 12.36
CA ASP A 39 -6.66 11.70 11.67
C ASP A 39 -7.32 12.86 12.42
N GLY A 40 -7.54 13.98 11.73
CA GLY A 40 -8.12 15.18 12.33
C GLY A 40 -9.60 15.08 12.69
N THR A 41 -10.32 14.09 12.15
CA THR A 41 -11.75 13.83 12.44
C THR A 41 -11.91 12.82 13.57
N THR A 42 -11.13 11.73 13.56
CA THR A 42 -11.26 10.65 14.55
C THR A 42 -10.30 10.76 15.74
N GLY A 43 -9.20 11.52 15.59
CA GLY A 43 -8.12 11.60 16.57
C GLY A 43 -7.26 10.33 16.65
N LEU A 44 -7.51 9.33 15.81
CA LEU A 44 -6.81 8.06 15.81
C LEU A 44 -5.54 8.12 14.93
N PRO A 45 -4.49 7.34 15.25
CA PRO A 45 -3.35 7.21 14.38
C PRO A 45 -3.73 6.51 13.08
N VAL A 46 -3.24 7.03 11.96
CA VAL A 46 -3.39 6.45 10.63
C VAL A 46 -2.01 6.24 10.01
N LEU A 47 -1.84 5.10 9.33
CA LEU A 47 -0.67 4.86 8.51
C LEU A 47 -0.87 5.54 7.15
N VAL A 48 0.02 6.46 6.80
CA VAL A 48 0.06 7.04 5.47
C VAL A 48 1.14 6.33 4.66
N VAL A 49 0.78 5.90 3.45
CA VAL A 49 1.71 5.29 2.50
C VAL A 49 1.61 6.04 1.18
N ASP A 50 2.71 6.66 0.76
CA ASP A 50 2.84 7.35 -0.52
C ASP A 50 3.70 6.53 -1.48
N PHE A 51 3.31 6.47 -2.75
CA PHE A 51 4.01 5.73 -3.79
C PHE A 51 4.35 6.66 -4.95
N HIS A 52 5.63 6.71 -5.30
CA HIS A 52 6.12 7.40 -6.49
C HIS A 52 6.71 6.38 -7.48
N ASN A 53 6.09 6.29 -8.66
CA ASN A 53 6.59 5.47 -9.76
C ASN A 53 7.55 6.30 -10.63
N ALA A 54 8.87 6.16 -10.42
CA ALA A 54 9.91 6.76 -11.25
C ALA A 54 10.39 5.81 -12.37
N THR A 55 9.55 4.88 -12.79
CA THR A 55 9.81 3.98 -13.93
C THR A 55 9.07 4.46 -15.18
N LYS A 56 9.43 3.90 -16.34
CA LYS A 56 8.68 4.09 -17.60
C LYS A 56 7.53 3.09 -17.80
N ILE A 57 7.32 2.19 -16.86
CA ILE A 57 6.31 1.12 -16.97
C ILE A 57 5.16 1.35 -15.99
N PRO A 58 3.92 0.96 -16.34
CA PRO A 58 2.83 0.90 -15.38
C PRO A 58 3.17 -0.06 -14.23
N VAL A 59 2.84 0.35 -13.01
CA VAL A 59 3.06 -0.44 -11.79
C VAL A 59 1.71 -0.66 -11.12
N ALA A 60 1.42 -1.92 -10.79
CA ALA A 60 0.30 -2.27 -9.92
C ALA A 60 0.81 -2.42 -8.48
N VAL A 61 0.06 -1.86 -7.52
CA VAL A 61 0.34 -1.99 -6.09
C VAL A 61 -0.75 -2.86 -5.48
N ALA A 62 -0.37 -3.97 -4.86
CA ALA A 62 -1.28 -4.77 -4.05
C ALA A 62 -1.19 -4.33 -2.59
N ILE A 63 -2.33 -3.96 -2.01
CA ILE A 63 -2.43 -3.55 -0.61
C ILE A 63 -3.23 -4.62 0.12
N ALA A 64 -2.58 -5.29 1.05
CA ALA A 64 -3.24 -6.19 1.98
C ALA A 64 -3.78 -5.37 3.16
N LEU A 65 -5.08 -5.43 3.38
CA LEU A 65 -5.74 -4.76 4.49
C LEU A 65 -6.01 -5.79 5.59
N SER A 66 -5.60 -5.47 6.81
CA SER A 66 -5.94 -6.26 7.99
C SER A 66 -7.41 -5.99 8.35
N GLY A 67 -8.32 -6.81 7.82
CA GLY A 67 -9.74 -6.79 8.16
C GLY A 67 -10.12 -7.87 9.16
N SER A 68 -11.31 -7.73 9.76
CA SER A 68 -11.94 -8.70 10.68
C SER A 68 -11.75 -10.15 10.22
N SER A 69 -11.43 -11.05 11.16
CA SER A 69 -11.10 -12.48 10.97
C SER A 69 -12.24 -13.34 10.39
N ASN A 70 -13.31 -12.73 9.89
CA ASN A 70 -14.49 -13.42 9.42
C ASN A 70 -14.26 -13.87 7.97
N ALA A 71 -14.52 -15.14 7.70
CA ALA A 71 -14.29 -15.79 6.41
C ALA A 71 -15.12 -15.22 5.23
N SER A 72 -15.91 -14.18 5.45
CA SER A 72 -16.67 -13.45 4.43
C SER A 72 -16.39 -11.96 4.61
N ALA A 73 -15.32 -11.48 3.97
CA ALA A 73 -15.08 -10.06 3.84
C ALA A 73 -15.71 -9.58 2.52
N VAL A 74 -16.63 -8.63 2.62
CA VAL A 74 -17.08 -7.85 1.46
C VAL A 74 -16.20 -6.61 1.38
N ILE A 75 -15.50 -6.45 0.27
CA ILE A 75 -14.62 -5.31 0.02
C ILE A 75 -15.24 -4.51 -1.14
N ASP A 76 -15.36 -3.20 -0.96
CA ASP A 76 -15.83 -2.25 -1.96
C ASP A 76 -14.95 -0.99 -2.00
N VAL A 77 -15.07 -0.19 -3.06
CA VAL A 77 -14.44 1.13 -3.18
C VAL A 77 -15.50 2.16 -3.53
N VAL A 78 -15.86 2.98 -2.54
CA VAL A 78 -16.88 4.03 -2.68
C VAL A 78 -16.21 5.39 -2.56
N ASP A 79 -16.31 6.21 -3.60
CA ASP A 79 -15.70 7.55 -3.67
C ASP A 79 -14.21 7.61 -3.27
N GLY A 80 -13.47 6.51 -3.52
CA GLY A 80 -12.05 6.39 -3.21
C GLY A 80 -11.74 5.91 -1.79
N VAL A 81 -12.77 5.61 -1.00
CA VAL A 81 -12.65 4.94 0.30
C VAL A 81 -12.76 3.44 0.07
N VAL A 82 -11.79 2.68 0.57
CA VAL A 82 -11.91 1.22 0.65
C VAL A 82 -12.74 0.87 1.86
N VAL A 83 -13.85 0.18 1.61
CA VAL A 83 -14.82 -0.24 2.61
C VAL A 83 -14.73 -1.76 2.78
N VAL A 84 -14.65 -2.24 4.02
CA VAL A 84 -14.66 -3.66 4.36
C VAL A 84 -15.81 -3.92 5.33
N ASN A 85 -16.77 -4.75 4.92
CA ASN A 85 -17.98 -5.07 5.70
C ASN A 85 -18.79 -3.82 6.15
N GLY A 86 -18.73 -2.74 5.38
CA GLY A 86 -19.39 -1.46 5.69
C GLY A 86 -18.50 -0.44 6.40
N ASP A 87 -17.33 -0.84 6.91
CA ASP A 87 -16.41 0.05 7.61
C ASP A 87 -15.34 0.59 6.66
N GLY A 88 -15.13 1.91 6.64
CA GLY A 88 -14.04 2.55 5.89
C GLY A 88 -12.69 2.24 6.53
N VAL A 89 -11.80 1.56 5.82
CA VAL A 89 -10.52 1.08 6.36
C VAL A 89 -9.29 1.72 5.70
N ALA A 90 -9.45 2.28 4.50
CA ALA A 90 -8.41 3.01 3.81
C ALA A 90 -9.02 4.07 2.88
N LEU A 91 -8.23 5.09 2.56
CA LEU A 91 -8.60 6.15 1.64
C LEU A 91 -7.50 6.30 0.60
N PHE A 92 -7.88 6.40 -0.67
CA PHE A 92 -6.99 6.89 -1.70
C PHE A 92 -7.04 8.42 -1.76
N SER A 93 -5.89 9.07 -1.58
CA SER A 93 -5.77 10.53 -1.74
C SER A 93 -6.07 10.99 -3.18
N ARG A 94 -6.01 10.08 -4.15
CA ARG A 94 -6.39 10.25 -5.56
C ARG A 94 -7.00 8.96 -6.09
N GLN A 95 -8.00 9.07 -6.97
CA GLN A 95 -8.62 7.90 -7.59
C GLN A 95 -7.57 7.07 -8.36
N PRO A 96 -7.47 5.75 -8.10
CA PRO A 96 -6.62 4.89 -8.91
C PRO A 96 -7.16 4.80 -10.34
N SER A 97 -6.27 4.73 -11.33
CA SER A 97 -6.67 4.65 -12.74
C SER A 97 -7.47 3.37 -13.05
N ARG A 98 -7.14 2.29 -12.35
CA ARG A 98 -7.88 1.01 -12.28
C ARG A 98 -7.60 0.36 -10.94
N TYR A 99 -8.54 -0.42 -10.46
CA TYR A 99 -8.35 -1.28 -9.29
C TYR A 99 -9.04 -2.63 -9.51
N GLY A 100 -8.61 -3.62 -8.73
CA GLY A 100 -9.23 -4.93 -8.65
C GLY A 100 -9.26 -5.35 -7.19
N ILE A 101 -10.24 -6.17 -6.83
CA ILE A 101 -10.42 -6.67 -5.47
C ILE A 101 -10.20 -8.17 -5.51
N ALA A 102 -9.35 -8.65 -4.62
CA ALA A 102 -9.11 -10.08 -4.44
C ALA A 102 -9.33 -10.43 -2.96
N VAL A 103 -10.11 -11.48 -2.72
CA VAL A 103 -10.24 -12.09 -1.39
C VAL A 103 -9.31 -13.29 -1.40
N GLY A 104 -8.31 -13.30 -0.54
CA GLY A 104 -7.38 -14.41 -0.45
C GLY A 104 -8.07 -15.65 0.13
N GLU A 105 -8.10 -16.76 -0.62
CA GLU A 105 -8.20 -18.06 0.02
C GLU A 105 -6.87 -18.28 0.75
N ARG A 106 -6.90 -18.53 2.07
CA ARG A 106 -5.71 -19.07 2.74
C ARG A 106 -5.48 -20.48 2.21
N SER A 107 -4.71 -20.61 1.14
CA SER A 107 -4.09 -21.89 0.82
C SER A 107 -2.99 -22.11 1.86
N ALA A 108 -3.32 -22.82 2.93
CA ALA A 108 -2.33 -23.53 3.72
C ALA A 108 -1.70 -24.58 2.80
N GLN A 109 -0.57 -24.25 2.18
CA GLN A 109 0.36 -25.27 1.71
C GLN A 109 1.43 -25.40 2.79
N GLU A 110 1.38 -26.55 3.48
CA GLU A 110 2.44 -27.11 4.32
C GLU A 110 3.72 -27.38 3.51
#